data_AF-A0AAD6PFG0-F1
#
_entry.id   AF-A0AAD6PFG0-F1
#
_cell.length_a   1.000
_cell.length_b   1.000
_cell.length_c   1.000
_cell.angle_alpha   90.00
_cell.angle_beta   90.00
_cell.angle_gamma   90.00
#
_symmetry.space_group_name_H-M   'P 1'
#
loop_
_entity.id
_entity.type
_entity.pdbx_description
1 polymer ?
#
loop_
_entity_poly.entity_id
_entity_poly.type
_entity_poly.pdbx_seq_one_letter_code
_entity_poly.pdbx_strand_id
1 'polypeptide(L)'
;MEGLRTSSALSSTHMPTSRSKTYFTKHKFLNFQFNPLPSSTFSRKTPSKSKLFTAIPSSPSFVSKPEPELEADSRAEKFDWYAHWYPVMPVCDLDKRAPHAKKVMGLDIVVWWDKNESSWRVFKDACPHRLAPLSEGRIDQWGRLQCVYHGWCFNGSGNCNFIPQAPPDGPPVCTSKRACAAVYPSTVQHDIVWFWPNTDPQYKDIILKKQPPFIPELDDPSYIKMSISRDFPYGYANMR
;
A
#
# COMPACT_ATOMS: atom_id res chain seq x y z
N MET A 1 -57.69 -29.80 -39.96
CA MET A 1 -56.63 -29.25 -39.10
C MET A 1 -55.44 -28.98 -40.00
N GLU A 2 -55.50 -28.00 -40.91
CA GLU A 2 -55.27 -26.56 -40.64
C GLU A 2 -54.04 -26.40 -39.72
N GLY A 3 -52.85 -25.99 -40.15
CA GLY A 3 -52.52 -24.95 -41.12
C GLY A 3 -52.35 -23.64 -40.38
N LEU A 4 -51.12 -23.23 -40.06
CA LEU A 4 -50.65 -21.83 -40.08
C LEU A 4 -49.21 -21.74 -39.53
N ARG A 5 -48.30 -21.42 -40.45
CA ARG A 5 -47.01 -20.81 -40.20
C ARG A 5 -47.26 -19.40 -39.66
N THR A 6 -46.55 -18.98 -38.62
CA THR A 6 -46.37 -17.56 -38.31
C THR A 6 -44.89 -17.28 -38.10
N SER A 7 -44.37 -16.46 -39.01
CA SER A 7 -43.09 -15.78 -38.94
C SER A 7 -43.14 -14.69 -37.87
N SER A 8 -42.05 -14.44 -37.15
CA SER A 8 -41.83 -13.17 -36.45
C SER A 8 -40.39 -12.72 -36.63
N ALA A 9 -40.25 -11.43 -36.90
CA ALA A 9 -39.11 -10.80 -37.54
C ALA A 9 -37.89 -10.63 -36.64
N LEU A 10 -36.72 -10.76 -37.27
CA LEU A 10 -35.44 -10.23 -36.81
C LEU A 10 -35.49 -8.70 -36.88
N SER A 11 -35.33 -8.02 -35.75
CA SER A 11 -35.01 -6.59 -35.72
C SER A 11 -33.51 -6.42 -35.56
N SER A 12 -32.84 -6.24 -36.71
CA SER A 12 -31.48 -5.75 -36.82
C SER A 12 -31.46 -4.27 -36.42
N THR A 13 -30.80 -3.93 -35.31
CA THR A 13 -30.50 -2.55 -34.96
C THR A 13 -29.02 -2.28 -35.25
N HIS A 14 -28.82 -1.61 -36.38
CA HIS A 14 -27.54 -1.13 -36.87
C HIS A 14 -27.17 0.14 -36.09
N MET A 15 -26.12 0.08 -35.26
CA MET A 15 -25.57 1.27 -34.58
C MET A 15 -24.47 1.91 -35.46
N PRO A 16 -24.51 3.23 -35.69
CA PRO A 16 -23.54 3.90 -36.54
C PRO A 16 -22.18 4.06 -35.86
N THR A 17 -21.14 3.67 -36.59
CA THR A 17 -19.72 3.85 -36.26
C THR A 17 -19.31 5.31 -36.47
N SER A 18 -19.27 6.11 -35.40
CA SER A 18 -18.61 7.42 -35.42
C SER A 18 -17.14 7.28 -35.03
N ARG A 19 -16.26 7.39 -36.02
CA ARG A 19 -14.80 7.34 -35.88
C ARG A 19 -14.28 8.77 -35.63
N SER A 20 -14.21 9.18 -34.37
CA SER A 20 -13.53 10.44 -34.00
C SER A 20 -12.01 10.25 -34.07
N LYS A 21 -11.37 10.83 -35.09
CA LYS A 21 -9.91 11.00 -35.16
C LYS A 21 -9.49 12.08 -34.17
N THR A 22 -8.95 11.68 -33.02
CA THR A 22 -8.22 12.62 -32.14
C THR A 22 -6.77 12.70 -32.60
N TYR A 23 -6.37 13.90 -33.02
CA TYR A 23 -4.99 14.22 -33.37
C TYR A 23 -4.12 14.19 -32.11
N PHE A 24 -3.09 13.33 -32.11
CA PHE A 24 -2.04 13.34 -31.10
C PHE A 24 -1.09 14.50 -31.35
N THR A 25 -1.13 15.51 -30.50
CA THR A 25 -0.12 16.57 -30.47
C THR A 25 1.10 16.07 -29.68
N LYS A 26 2.24 15.93 -30.36
CA LYS A 26 3.54 15.60 -29.73
C LYS A 26 3.92 16.68 -28.71
N HIS A 27 4.02 16.32 -27.44
CA HIS A 27 4.72 17.15 -26.46
C HIS A 27 6.23 17.04 -26.67
N LYS A 28 6.88 18.18 -26.88
CA LYS A 28 8.34 18.31 -26.96
C LYS A 28 8.93 18.07 -25.57
N PHE A 29 9.81 17.07 -25.47
CA PHE A 29 10.66 16.89 -24.31
C PHE A 29 11.67 18.05 -24.23
N LEU A 30 11.62 18.80 -23.14
CA LEU A 30 12.69 19.71 -22.75
C LEU A 30 13.77 18.89 -22.03
N ASN A 31 14.94 18.80 -22.67
CA ASN A 31 16.15 18.25 -22.07
C ASN A 31 16.63 19.18 -20.95
N PHE A 32 16.47 18.76 -19.69
CA PHE A 32 17.17 19.38 -18.57
C PHE A 32 18.51 18.67 -18.38
N GLN A 33 19.61 19.37 -18.69
CA GLN A 33 20.96 18.97 -18.34
C GLN A 33 21.15 19.14 -16.83
N PHE A 34 21.46 18.03 -16.15
CA PHE A 34 21.91 18.03 -14.76
C PHE A 34 23.41 18.37 -14.69
N ASN A 35 23.75 19.45 -14.01
CA ASN A 35 25.12 19.71 -13.54
C ASN A 35 25.27 19.22 -12.09
N PRO A 36 26.29 18.41 -11.75
CA PRO A 36 26.55 18.00 -10.38
C PRO A 36 27.29 19.10 -9.60
N LEU A 37 26.83 19.41 -8.38
CA LEU A 37 27.59 20.21 -7.42
C LEU A 37 28.56 19.33 -6.60
N PRO A 38 29.72 19.86 -6.18
CA PRO A 38 30.79 19.10 -5.57
C PRO A 38 30.57 18.77 -4.08
N SER A 39 31.11 17.63 -3.69
CA SER A 39 31.10 17.04 -2.35
C SER A 39 31.95 17.83 -1.35
N SER A 40 31.38 18.17 -0.20
CA SER A 40 32.14 18.66 0.96
C SER A 40 32.13 17.63 2.09
N THR A 41 33.30 17.09 2.37
CA THR A 41 33.63 16.20 3.48
C THR A 41 33.61 16.98 4.81
N PHE A 42 32.68 16.65 5.71
CA PHE A 42 32.69 17.15 7.09
C PHE A 42 33.33 16.12 8.02
N SER A 43 34.50 16.49 8.55
CA SER A 43 35.28 15.73 9.52
C SER A 43 34.73 15.93 10.93
N ARG A 44 34.52 14.82 11.63
CA ARG A 44 34.01 14.71 13.00
C ARG A 44 35.12 15.00 14.01
N LYS A 45 34.94 15.99 14.88
CA LYS A 45 35.73 16.16 16.12
C LYS A 45 34.86 16.62 17.30
N THR A 46 34.77 15.77 18.30
CA THR A 46 34.56 16.08 19.73
C THR A 46 35.54 15.18 20.50
N PRO A 47 35.77 15.31 21.82
CA PRO A 47 35.28 16.31 22.79
C PRO A 47 36.42 16.93 23.64
N SER A 48 36.12 17.94 24.47
CA SER A 48 36.90 18.18 25.70
C SER A 48 36.05 18.81 26.79
N LYS A 49 36.27 18.31 28.01
CA LYS A 49 35.61 18.63 29.28
C LYS A 49 36.34 19.79 29.95
N SER A 50 35.60 20.65 30.64
CA SER A 50 36.15 21.40 31.79
C SER A 50 35.08 21.57 32.86
N LYS A 51 35.45 21.12 34.07
CA LYS A 51 34.72 21.19 35.33
C LYS A 51 34.90 22.57 35.95
N LEU A 52 33.88 23.08 36.66
CA LEU A 52 34.09 24.07 37.71
C LEU A 52 33.37 23.60 38.98
N PHE A 53 34.08 23.74 40.11
CA PHE A 53 33.69 23.36 41.45
C PHE A 53 33.00 24.53 42.17
N THR A 54 32.04 24.25 43.04
CA THR A 54 31.79 25.07 44.25
C THR A 54 31.20 24.17 45.35
N ALA A 55 31.87 24.14 46.50
CA ALA A 55 31.43 23.49 47.76
C ALA A 55 30.59 24.51 48.58
N ILE A 56 29.77 24.18 49.60
CA ILE A 56 29.99 23.75 51.01
C ILE A 56 28.57 23.96 51.71
N PRO A 57 28.20 23.55 52.96
CA PRO A 57 28.45 22.38 53.84
C PRO A 57 27.16 21.62 54.29
N SER A 58 27.48 20.57 55.07
CA SER A 58 26.80 19.54 55.88
C SER A 58 25.67 19.84 56.90
N SER A 59 24.85 18.78 57.11
CA SER A 59 24.37 18.16 58.39
C SER A 59 22.84 18.15 58.60
N PRO A 60 22.25 17.21 59.39
CA PRO A 60 22.65 15.84 59.73
C PRO A 60 21.58 14.78 59.35
N SER A 61 22.00 13.52 59.50
CA SER A 61 21.33 12.27 59.16
C SER A 61 20.00 12.00 59.87
N PHE A 62 18.97 11.63 59.10
CA PHE A 62 17.87 10.79 59.56
C PHE A 62 17.87 9.50 58.73
N VAL A 63 18.17 8.39 59.38
CA VAL A 63 18.14 7.04 58.79
C VAL A 63 16.67 6.61 58.74
N SER A 64 16.03 6.80 57.59
CA SER A 64 14.77 6.13 57.27
C SER A 64 15.07 4.87 56.45
N LYS A 65 14.70 3.74 57.03
CA LYS A 65 14.69 2.38 56.48
C LYS A 65 14.18 2.40 55.01
N PRO A 66 14.87 1.81 54.03
CA PRO A 66 14.34 1.73 52.67
C PRO A 66 13.15 0.76 52.66
N GLU A 67 11.97 1.28 52.36
CA GLU A 67 10.87 0.46 51.84
C GLU A 67 11.35 -0.20 50.54
N PRO A 68 10.93 -1.45 50.28
CA PRO A 68 11.32 -2.14 49.06
C PRO A 68 10.84 -1.32 47.87
N GLU A 69 11.83 -0.87 47.11
CA GLU A 69 11.72 -0.30 45.78
C GLU A 69 10.75 -1.18 44.99
N LEU A 70 9.52 -0.68 44.82
CA LEU A 70 8.65 -1.16 43.76
C LEU A 70 9.39 -0.79 42.49
N GLU A 71 10.21 -1.72 42.02
CA GLU A 71 10.69 -1.82 40.66
C GLU A 71 9.45 -1.75 39.77
N ALA A 72 9.04 -0.52 39.47
CA ALA A 72 8.13 -0.23 38.41
C ALA A 72 8.86 -0.75 37.17
N ASP A 73 8.45 -1.95 36.74
CA ASP A 73 8.74 -2.54 35.45
C ASP A 73 8.21 -1.58 34.39
N SER A 74 8.93 -0.47 34.22
CA SER A 74 8.69 0.59 33.26
C SER A 74 9.51 0.24 32.02
N ARG A 75 9.41 -1.02 31.60
CA ARG A 75 9.68 -1.37 30.23
C ARG A 75 8.51 -0.83 29.42
N ALA A 76 8.50 0.49 29.21
CA ALA A 76 7.57 1.17 28.33
C ALA A 76 7.47 0.35 27.06
N GLU A 77 6.31 -0.29 26.85
CA GLU A 77 6.13 -1.23 25.75
C GLU A 77 6.46 -0.48 24.46
N LYS A 78 7.53 -0.93 23.78
CA LYS A 78 7.97 -0.29 22.55
C LYS A 78 6.86 -0.46 21.53
N PHE A 79 6.25 0.65 21.11
CA PHE A 79 5.19 0.64 20.12
C PHE A 79 5.63 -0.08 18.84
N ASP A 80 4.94 -1.18 18.51
CA ASP A 80 5.16 -1.92 17.28
C ASP A 80 4.35 -1.30 16.14
N TRP A 81 5.04 -0.51 15.33
CA TRP A 81 4.49 0.12 14.15
C TRP A 81 3.91 -0.90 13.16
N TYR A 82 4.39 -2.13 13.12
CA TYR A 82 3.94 -3.15 12.16
C TYR A 82 2.75 -4.00 12.64
N ALA A 83 2.27 -3.75 13.87
CA ALA A 83 1.17 -4.49 14.50
C ALA A 83 -0.15 -3.69 14.55
N HIS A 84 -0.40 -2.82 13.55
CA HIS A 84 -1.54 -1.90 13.50
C HIS A 84 -2.12 -1.78 12.09
N TRP A 85 -3.41 -1.43 12.01
CA TRP A 85 -4.08 -1.07 10.76
C TRP A 85 -3.81 0.39 10.41
N TYR A 86 -3.49 0.65 9.14
CA TYR A 86 -3.27 2.01 8.64
C TYR A 86 -4.21 2.31 7.48
N PRO A 87 -4.80 3.51 7.44
CA PRO A 87 -5.59 3.94 6.30
C PRO A 87 -4.65 4.27 5.14
N VAL A 88 -4.99 3.83 3.94
CA VAL A 88 -4.20 4.06 2.73
C VAL A 88 -4.78 5.19 1.92
N MET A 89 -6.05 5.06 1.51
CA MET A 89 -6.76 6.09 0.77
C MET A 89 -8.28 5.84 0.77
N PRO A 90 -9.09 6.88 0.58
CA PRO A 90 -10.52 6.70 0.38
C PRO A 90 -10.82 6.04 -0.97
N VAL A 91 -11.87 5.22 -0.99
CA VAL A 91 -12.28 4.44 -2.17
C VAL A 91 -12.75 5.33 -3.31
N CYS A 92 -13.28 6.51 -3.02
CA CYS A 92 -13.69 7.48 -4.04
C CYS A 92 -12.52 8.03 -4.88
N ASP A 93 -11.29 7.97 -4.35
CA ASP A 93 -10.09 8.47 -5.03
C ASP A 93 -9.40 7.37 -5.87
N LEU A 94 -9.97 6.17 -5.92
CA LEU A 94 -9.43 5.00 -6.61
C LEU A 94 -10.18 4.69 -7.92
N ASP A 95 -9.46 4.53 -9.04
CA ASP A 95 -10.02 3.98 -10.27
C ASP A 95 -9.86 2.45 -10.34
N LYS A 96 -10.98 1.71 -10.31
CA LYS A 96 -10.99 0.24 -10.43
C LYS A 96 -10.34 -0.32 -11.71
N ARG A 97 -9.96 0.53 -12.67
CA ARG A 97 -9.29 0.14 -13.92
C ARG A 97 -7.76 0.19 -13.84
N ALA A 98 -7.20 0.85 -12.83
CA ALA A 98 -5.75 1.06 -12.72
C ALA A 98 -5.22 0.61 -11.34
N PRO A 99 -3.97 0.12 -11.27
CA PRO A 99 -3.25 0.02 -10.01
C PRO A 99 -2.75 1.41 -9.56
N HIS A 100 -2.66 1.62 -8.25
CA HIS A 100 -2.26 2.91 -7.66
C HIS A 100 -1.06 2.73 -6.75
N ALA A 101 0.02 3.44 -7.04
CA ALA A 101 1.20 3.50 -6.17
C ALA A 101 0.88 4.33 -4.92
N LYS A 102 1.26 3.81 -3.74
CA LYS A 102 1.23 4.54 -2.48
C LYS A 102 2.46 4.20 -1.66
N LYS A 103 2.89 5.13 -0.81
CA LYS A 103 3.95 4.91 0.16
C LYS A 103 3.41 5.19 1.55
N VAL A 104 3.36 4.16 2.40
CA VAL A 104 2.87 4.29 3.78
C VAL A 104 3.94 3.75 4.72
N MET A 105 4.36 4.57 5.70
CA MET A 105 5.44 4.22 6.64
C MET A 105 6.76 3.80 5.95
N GLY A 106 7.06 4.39 4.78
CA GLY A 106 8.23 4.02 3.98
C GLY A 106 8.09 2.71 3.19
N LEU A 107 6.95 2.01 3.28
CA LEU A 107 6.64 0.84 2.48
C LEU A 107 6.01 1.27 1.16
N ASP A 108 6.60 0.84 0.04
CA ASP A 108 6.00 0.98 -1.28
C ASP A 108 4.94 -0.11 -1.49
N ILE A 109 3.71 0.32 -1.67
CA ILE A 109 2.53 -0.53 -1.83
C ILE A 109 1.76 -0.18 -3.10
N VAL A 110 1.09 -1.18 -3.66
CA VAL A 110 0.17 -1.01 -4.78
C VAL A 110 -1.24 -1.36 -4.33
N VAL A 111 -2.17 -0.42 -4.51
CA VAL A 111 -3.61 -0.64 -4.31
C VAL A 111 -4.25 -0.88 -5.67
N TRP A 112 -4.93 -2.02 -5.82
CA TRP A 112 -5.55 -2.40 -7.10
C TRP A 112 -6.85 -3.15 -6.90
N TRP A 113 -7.70 -3.15 -7.92
CA TRP A 113 -9.00 -3.81 -7.89
C TRP A 113 -8.92 -5.21 -8.48
N ASP A 114 -9.13 -6.24 -7.66
CA ASP A 114 -9.29 -7.61 -8.15
C ASP A 114 -10.72 -7.78 -8.66
N LYS A 115 -10.87 -7.88 -9.99
CA LYS A 115 -12.20 -8.04 -10.61
C LYS A 115 -12.80 -9.42 -10.31
N ASN A 116 -11.98 -10.43 -10.08
CA ASN A 116 -12.46 -11.79 -9.85
C ASN A 116 -13.08 -11.91 -8.46
N GLU A 117 -12.48 -11.25 -7.47
CA GLU A 117 -12.93 -11.23 -6.08
C GLU A 117 -13.77 -9.99 -5.73
N SER A 118 -14.02 -9.10 -6.71
CA SER A 118 -14.70 -7.81 -6.53
C SER A 118 -14.25 -7.05 -5.27
N SER A 119 -12.94 -6.98 -5.05
CA SER A 119 -12.36 -6.41 -3.83
C SER A 119 -11.06 -5.66 -4.10
N TRP A 120 -10.81 -4.63 -3.27
CA TRP A 120 -9.53 -3.93 -3.25
C TRP A 120 -8.46 -4.80 -2.59
N ARG A 121 -7.28 -4.84 -3.20
CA ARG A 121 -6.12 -5.60 -2.74
C ARG A 121 -4.91 -4.68 -2.60
N VAL A 122 -4.07 -4.97 -1.62
CA VAL A 122 -2.85 -4.21 -1.34
C VAL A 122 -1.65 -5.14 -1.38
N PHE A 123 -0.76 -4.95 -2.34
CA PHE A 123 0.50 -5.72 -2.43
C PHE A 123 1.69 -4.83 -2.13
N LYS A 124 2.83 -5.45 -1.84
CA LYS A 124 4.12 -4.78 -1.99
C LYS A 124 4.29 -4.35 -3.44
N ASP A 125 4.70 -3.12 -3.67
CA ASP A 125 4.89 -2.58 -5.01
C ASP A 125 6.21 -3.03 -5.65
N ALA A 126 6.41 -4.35 -5.73
CA ALA A 126 7.60 -4.94 -6.30
C ALA A 126 7.28 -6.32 -6.88
N CYS A 127 7.44 -6.45 -8.19
CA CYS A 127 7.28 -7.73 -8.88
C CYS A 127 8.36 -8.73 -8.41
N PRO A 128 7.99 -9.95 -7.98
CA PRO A 128 8.96 -10.93 -7.47
C PRO A 128 9.99 -11.39 -8.52
N HIS A 129 9.75 -11.12 -9.82
CA HIS A 129 10.68 -11.45 -10.88
C HIS A 129 11.94 -10.56 -10.87
N ARG A 130 11.77 -9.24 -10.98
CA ARG A 130 12.88 -8.26 -11.08
C ARG A 130 12.59 -6.92 -10.40
N LEU A 131 11.70 -6.94 -9.41
CA LEU A 131 11.36 -5.81 -8.54
C LEU A 131 10.78 -4.59 -9.25
N ALA A 132 10.36 -4.71 -10.51
CA ALA A 132 9.63 -3.65 -11.20
C ALA A 132 8.36 -3.29 -10.41
N PRO A 133 8.02 -2.00 -10.28
CA PRO A 133 6.81 -1.57 -9.60
C PRO A 133 5.58 -2.18 -10.29
N LEU A 134 4.73 -2.82 -9.50
CA LEU A 134 3.48 -3.40 -9.97
C LEU A 134 2.43 -2.32 -10.23
N SER A 135 2.56 -1.18 -9.57
CA SER A 135 1.75 0.03 -9.75
C SER A 135 1.90 0.68 -11.13
N GLU A 136 3.01 0.44 -11.83
CA GLU A 136 3.17 0.85 -13.24
C GLU A 136 2.56 -0.16 -14.22
N GLY A 137 2.03 -1.27 -13.69
CA GLY A 137 1.34 -2.30 -14.45
C GLY A 137 -0.08 -1.93 -14.89
N ARG A 138 -0.90 -2.94 -15.10
CA ARG A 138 -2.31 -2.78 -15.47
C ARG A 138 -3.17 -3.90 -14.90
N ILE A 139 -4.48 -3.69 -14.90
CA ILE A 139 -5.43 -4.78 -14.69
C ILE A 139 -5.72 -5.41 -16.06
N ASP A 140 -5.37 -6.68 -16.24
CA ASP A 140 -5.54 -7.37 -17.52
C ASP A 140 -7.02 -7.68 -17.83
N GLN A 141 -7.27 -8.20 -19.02
CA GLN A 141 -8.62 -8.55 -19.47
C GLN A 141 -9.28 -9.67 -18.65
N TRP A 142 -8.49 -10.45 -17.88
CA TRP A 142 -8.96 -11.48 -16.97
C TRP A 142 -9.04 -10.99 -15.51
N GLY A 143 -8.88 -9.68 -15.29
CA GLY A 143 -9.03 -9.08 -13.97
C GLY A 143 -7.86 -9.28 -13.02
N ARG A 144 -6.67 -9.64 -13.52
CA ARG A 144 -5.46 -9.86 -12.72
C ARG A 144 -4.55 -8.64 -12.77
N LEU A 145 -3.72 -8.48 -11.75
CA LEU A 145 -2.66 -7.48 -11.75
C LEU A 145 -1.51 -7.96 -12.65
N GLN A 146 -1.25 -7.23 -13.73
CA GLN A 146 -0.21 -7.56 -14.69
C GLN A 146 0.96 -6.58 -14.59
N CYS A 147 2.15 -7.11 -14.34
CA CYS A 147 3.39 -6.34 -14.26
C CYS A 147 3.78 -5.73 -15.63
N VAL A 148 4.18 -4.46 -15.62
CA VAL A 148 4.61 -3.72 -16.83
C VAL A 148 5.82 -4.34 -17.53
N TYR A 149 6.73 -4.98 -16.77
CA TYR A 149 8.03 -5.37 -17.32
C TYR A 149 7.94 -6.60 -18.23
N HIS A 150 7.47 -7.73 -17.72
CA HIS A 150 7.40 -8.99 -18.47
C HIS A 150 5.99 -9.59 -18.50
N GLY A 151 4.98 -8.83 -18.07
CA GLY A 151 3.59 -9.25 -18.15
C GLY A 151 3.19 -10.38 -17.20
N TRP A 152 3.97 -10.65 -16.15
CA TRP A 152 3.58 -11.60 -15.09
C TRP A 152 2.27 -11.15 -14.45
N CYS A 153 1.31 -12.07 -14.33
CA CYS A 153 -0.04 -11.78 -13.83
C CYS A 153 -0.28 -12.45 -12.47
N PHE A 154 -0.82 -11.67 -11.53
CA PHE A 154 -1.10 -12.09 -10.15
C PHE A 154 -2.60 -11.98 -9.84
N ASN A 155 -3.16 -12.96 -9.12
CA ASN A 155 -4.49 -12.83 -8.51
C ASN A 155 -4.44 -12.07 -7.17
N GLY A 156 -5.59 -11.77 -6.56
CA GLY A 156 -5.68 -11.08 -5.26
C GLY A 156 -5.04 -11.78 -4.06
N SER A 157 -4.75 -13.08 -4.17
CA SER A 157 -3.97 -13.82 -3.17
C SER A 157 -2.46 -13.73 -3.38
N GLY A 158 -2.01 -13.02 -4.42
CA GLY A 158 -0.60 -12.85 -4.79
C GLY A 158 -0.04 -14.01 -5.60
N ASN A 159 -0.82 -15.05 -5.90
CA ASN A 159 -0.35 -16.18 -6.70
C ASN A 159 -0.06 -15.71 -8.13
N CYS A 160 1.06 -16.14 -8.69
CA CYS A 160 1.36 -15.91 -10.10
C CYS A 160 0.55 -16.90 -10.93
N ASN A 161 -0.47 -16.42 -11.64
CA ASN A 161 -1.35 -17.27 -12.45
C ASN A 161 -0.88 -17.44 -13.88
N PHE A 162 -0.07 -16.49 -14.39
CA PHE A 162 0.35 -16.52 -15.78
C PHE A 162 1.65 -15.76 -16.00
N ILE A 163 2.54 -16.39 -16.78
CA ILE A 163 3.82 -15.82 -17.20
C ILE A 163 3.86 -15.94 -18.73
N PRO A 164 3.74 -14.82 -19.48
CA PRO A 164 3.69 -14.86 -20.95
C PRO A 164 4.91 -15.54 -21.60
N GLN A 165 6.06 -15.48 -20.94
CA GLN A 165 7.33 -16.00 -21.45
C GLN A 165 7.60 -17.46 -21.03
N ALA A 166 6.72 -18.08 -20.25
CA ALA A 166 6.90 -19.46 -19.83
C ALA A 166 6.50 -20.40 -20.99
N PRO A 167 7.34 -21.39 -21.33
CA PRO A 167 6.99 -22.37 -22.36
C PRO A 167 5.79 -23.21 -21.90
N PRO A 168 4.87 -23.57 -22.81
CA PRO A 168 3.69 -24.39 -22.47
C PRO A 168 4.07 -25.73 -21.84
N ASP A 169 5.15 -26.34 -22.32
CA ASP A 169 5.65 -27.66 -21.88
C ASP A 169 6.73 -27.55 -20.79
N GLY A 170 6.95 -26.35 -20.23
CA GLY A 170 7.91 -26.13 -19.16
C GLY A 170 7.43 -26.59 -17.79
N PRO A 171 8.33 -26.71 -16.81
CA PRO A 171 7.92 -26.91 -15.42
C PRO A 171 6.99 -25.76 -15.00
N PRO A 172 5.97 -26.03 -14.17
CA PRO A 172 4.95 -25.03 -13.85
C PRO A 172 5.55 -23.92 -12.97
N VAL A 173 6.12 -22.88 -13.60
CA VAL A 173 6.80 -21.76 -12.93
C VAL A 173 5.84 -21.00 -11.98
N CYS A 174 4.55 -21.03 -12.30
CA CYS A 174 3.46 -20.45 -11.52
C CYS A 174 3.23 -21.15 -10.15
N THR A 175 3.86 -22.31 -9.88
CA THR A 175 3.68 -23.06 -8.61
C THR A 175 4.66 -22.69 -7.51
N SER A 176 5.74 -21.98 -7.85
CA SER A 176 6.76 -21.61 -6.86
C SER A 176 6.27 -20.48 -5.96
N LYS A 177 6.45 -20.63 -4.64
CA LYS A 177 6.21 -19.53 -3.68
C LYS A 177 7.02 -18.27 -3.97
N ARG A 178 8.21 -18.43 -4.59
CA ARG A 178 9.06 -17.29 -5.00
C ARG A 178 8.48 -16.51 -6.18
N ALA A 179 7.55 -17.11 -6.93
CA ALA A 179 6.84 -16.42 -8.00
C ALA A 179 5.65 -15.60 -7.48
N CYS A 180 5.22 -15.79 -6.23
CA CYS A 180 4.08 -15.06 -5.67
C CYS A 180 4.47 -13.63 -5.26
N ALA A 181 3.56 -12.69 -5.51
CA ALA A 181 3.65 -11.33 -5.00
C ALA A 181 3.40 -11.31 -3.49
N ALA A 182 4.07 -10.41 -2.77
CA ALA A 182 3.85 -10.23 -1.34
C ALA A 182 2.56 -9.44 -1.10
N VAL A 183 1.62 -10.04 -0.35
CA VAL A 183 0.29 -9.48 -0.10
C VAL A 183 0.23 -8.92 1.31
N TYR A 184 -0.29 -7.70 1.46
CA TYR A 184 -0.66 -7.15 2.76
C TYR A 184 -2.12 -7.49 3.06
N PRO A 185 -2.44 -7.98 4.28
CA PRO A 185 -3.82 -8.06 4.73
C PRO A 185 -4.47 -6.68 4.59
N SER A 186 -5.62 -6.65 3.93
CA SER A 186 -6.31 -5.41 3.57
C SER A 186 -7.82 -5.58 3.66
N THR A 187 -8.50 -4.50 3.99
CA THR A 187 -9.96 -4.45 4.08
C THR A 187 -10.47 -3.07 3.71
N VAL A 188 -11.75 -2.96 3.38
CA VAL A 188 -12.44 -1.68 3.22
C VAL A 188 -13.35 -1.47 4.41
N GLN A 189 -13.20 -0.34 5.09
CA GLN A 189 -14.05 0.06 6.21
C GLN A 189 -14.25 1.58 6.16
N HIS A 190 -15.50 2.04 6.32
CA HIS A 190 -15.90 3.45 6.17
C HIS A 190 -15.42 4.09 4.86
N ASP A 191 -15.56 3.38 3.73
CA ASP A 191 -15.09 3.82 2.40
C ASP A 191 -13.58 4.15 2.33
N ILE A 192 -12.78 3.56 3.23
CA ILE A 192 -11.32 3.70 3.24
C ILE A 192 -10.69 2.32 3.03
N VAL A 193 -9.67 2.25 2.18
CA VAL A 193 -8.82 1.06 2.08
C VAL A 193 -7.84 1.08 3.25
N TRP A 194 -7.88 0.03 4.07
CA TRP A 194 -6.97 -0.20 5.17
C TRP A 194 -6.01 -1.32 4.85
N PHE A 195 -4.79 -1.25 5.36
CA PHE A 195 -3.83 -2.35 5.27
C PHE A 195 -3.10 -2.59 6.60
N TRP A 196 -2.67 -3.83 6.77
CA TRP A 196 -1.78 -4.27 7.84
C TRP A 196 -0.37 -4.40 7.26
N PRO A 197 0.64 -3.66 7.75
CA PRO A 197 1.95 -3.52 7.12
C PRO A 197 2.87 -4.73 7.35
N ASN A 198 2.33 -5.95 7.42
CA ASN A 198 3.09 -7.18 7.56
C ASN A 198 2.56 -8.25 6.59
N THR A 199 3.44 -8.80 5.76
CA THR A 199 3.11 -9.79 4.73
C THR A 199 3.31 -11.24 5.20
N ASP A 200 3.69 -11.46 6.46
CA ASP A 200 3.85 -12.80 7.01
C ASP A 200 2.51 -13.55 6.95
N PRO A 201 2.49 -14.79 6.42
CA PRO A 201 1.28 -15.62 6.34
C PRO A 201 0.47 -15.72 7.63
N GLN A 202 1.09 -15.60 8.81
CA GLN A 202 0.38 -15.64 10.10
C GLN A 202 -0.67 -14.51 10.26
N TYR A 203 -0.51 -13.40 9.55
CA TYR A 203 -1.40 -12.24 9.60
C TYR A 203 -2.46 -12.23 8.50
N LYS A 204 -2.53 -13.25 7.64
CA LYS A 204 -3.51 -13.30 6.55
C LYS A 204 -4.94 -13.03 7.03
N ASP A 205 -5.30 -13.61 8.18
CA ASP A 205 -6.63 -13.50 8.78
C ASP A 205 -6.64 -12.56 10.00
N ILE A 206 -5.72 -11.58 10.06
CA ILE A 206 -5.60 -10.63 11.18
C ILE A 206 -6.89 -9.85 11.42
N ILE A 207 -7.70 -9.65 10.39
CA ILE A 207 -9.01 -8.98 10.47
C ILE A 207 -9.97 -9.64 11.47
N LEU A 208 -9.86 -10.96 11.70
CA LEU A 208 -10.68 -11.69 12.66
C LEU A 208 -10.26 -11.41 14.11
N LYS A 209 -8.99 -11.05 14.34
CA LYS A 209 -8.43 -10.79 15.67
C LYS A 209 -8.44 -9.31 16.02
N LYS A 210 -8.12 -8.46 15.05
CA LYS A 210 -8.03 -7.00 15.21
C LYS A 210 -8.62 -6.36 13.96
N GLN A 211 -9.63 -5.52 14.16
CA GLN A 211 -10.23 -4.74 13.07
C GLN A 211 -9.62 -3.33 13.02
N PRO A 212 -9.70 -2.64 11.87
CA PRO A 212 -9.43 -1.21 11.83
C PRO A 212 -10.33 -0.44 12.81
N PRO A 213 -9.89 0.74 13.29
CA PRO A 213 -10.70 1.55 14.20
C PRO A 213 -12.12 1.80 13.67
N PHE A 214 -13.12 1.41 14.48
CA PHE A 214 -14.54 1.59 14.15
C PHE A 214 -15.05 2.93 14.70
N ILE A 215 -15.75 3.70 13.86
CA ILE A 215 -16.27 5.03 14.19
C ILE A 215 -17.73 5.03 13.69
N PRO A 216 -18.71 4.77 14.58
CA PRO A 216 -20.11 4.59 14.20
C PRO A 216 -20.70 5.75 13.39
N GLU A 217 -20.25 6.98 13.67
CA GLU A 217 -20.72 8.21 13.04
C GLU A 217 -20.39 8.26 11.54
N LEU A 218 -19.40 7.51 11.06
CA LEU A 218 -19.06 7.46 9.63
C LEU A 218 -20.02 6.61 8.79
N ASP A 219 -20.79 5.74 9.45
CA ASP A 219 -21.81 4.87 8.83
C ASP A 219 -23.24 5.39 9.04
N ASP A 220 -23.43 6.36 9.93
CA ASP A 220 -24.73 6.98 10.18
C ASP A 220 -25.09 7.98 9.06
N PRO A 221 -26.19 7.74 8.31
CA PRO A 221 -26.61 8.62 7.21
C PRO A 221 -27.06 10.01 7.66
N SER A 222 -27.29 10.23 8.96
CA SER A 222 -27.57 11.56 9.51
C SER A 222 -26.34 12.47 9.56
N TYR A 223 -25.13 11.92 9.43
CA TYR A 223 -23.88 12.65 9.37
C TYR A 223 -23.42 12.88 7.93
N ILE A 224 -22.81 14.03 7.68
CA ILE A 224 -22.14 14.33 6.42
C ILE A 224 -20.67 13.94 6.56
N LYS A 225 -20.24 12.99 5.74
CA LYS A 225 -18.82 12.60 5.64
C LYS A 225 -18.16 13.23 4.43
N MET A 226 -16.94 13.72 4.61
CA MET A 226 -16.08 14.21 3.55
C MET A 226 -14.70 13.56 3.70
N SER A 227 -14.31 12.78 2.69
CA SER A 227 -13.01 12.10 2.65
C SER A 227 -12.05 12.88 1.78
N ILE A 228 -10.87 13.22 2.30
CA ILE A 228 -9.82 13.93 1.58
C ILE A 228 -8.47 13.28 1.89
N SER A 229 -7.65 13.06 0.87
CA SER A 229 -6.24 12.71 1.01
C SER A 229 -5.36 13.88 0.59
N ARG A 230 -4.37 14.23 1.43
CA ARG A 230 -3.35 15.25 1.11
C ARG A 230 -2.00 14.83 1.65
N ASP A 231 -0.99 14.97 0.81
CA ASP A 231 0.40 14.82 1.21
C ASP A 231 0.86 16.12 1.87
N PHE A 232 1.47 15.97 3.05
CA PHE A 232 2.06 17.06 3.78
C PHE A 232 3.59 16.95 3.74
N PRO A 233 4.33 18.04 3.46
CA PRO A 233 5.79 18.01 3.31
C PRO A 233 6.55 17.92 4.65
N TYR A 234 5.91 17.41 5.70
CA TYR A 234 6.53 17.21 7.01
C TYR A 234 6.55 15.72 7.36
N GLY A 235 7.71 15.24 7.81
CA GLY A 235 7.87 13.87 8.31
C GLY A 235 7.88 13.85 9.84
N TYR A 236 7.71 12.65 10.42
CA TYR A 236 7.85 12.42 11.86
C TYR A 236 9.21 12.92 12.41
N ALA A 237 10.27 12.87 11.59
CA ALA A 237 11.59 13.38 11.94
C ALA A 237 11.63 14.89 12.23
N ASN A 238 10.66 15.65 11.70
CA ASN A 238 10.57 17.10 11.85
C ASN A 238 9.58 17.53 12.94
N MET A 239 9.01 16.58 13.70
CA MET A 239 8.08 16.83 14.83
C MET A 239 8.74 16.67 16.22
N ARG A 240 10.07 16.80 16.32
CA ARG A 240 10.79 16.83 17.61
C ARG A 240 11.11 18.24 18.04
#